data_AF-A0A972ZMV1-F1
#
_entry.id   AF-A0A972ZMV1-F1
#
_cell.length_a   1.000
_cell.length_b   1.000
_cell.length_c   1.000
_cell.angle_alpha   90.00
_cell.angle_beta   90.00
_cell.angle_gamma   90.00
#
_symmetry.space_group_name_H-M   'P 1'
#
loop_
_entity.id
_entity.type
_entity.pdbx_description
1 polymer ?
#
loop_
_entity_poly.entity_id
_entity_poly.type
_entity_poly.pdbx_seq_one_letter_code
_entity_poly.pdbx_strand_id
1 'polypeptide(L)'
;MVSADGGAFALDSLAGDDQSEVTRRLSDKILAAFNHAYAVGEAATAKKLRQVLVDHEAEKGVPGDRRGNYNPLGHADLWVAFVEARNLYNSISEDKSAGQARLDKALTEMKDAYHLWSQV
;
A
#
# COMPACT_ATOMS: atom_id res chain seq x y z
N MET A 1 2.10 -48.65 -37.06
CA MET A 1 2.08 -48.92 -35.62
C MET A 1 1.87 -47.58 -34.93
N VAL A 2 0.72 -47.43 -34.27
CA VAL A 2 0.21 -46.20 -33.65
C VAL A 2 0.82 -46.00 -32.25
N SER A 3 0.79 -44.76 -31.76
CA SER A 3 1.01 -44.29 -30.37
C SER A 3 2.45 -43.95 -29.97
N ALA A 4 2.72 -42.89 -29.19
CA ALA A 4 1.83 -41.89 -28.59
C ALA A 4 2.61 -40.60 -28.28
N ASP A 5 1.84 -39.53 -28.40
CA ASP A 5 1.98 -38.20 -27.80
C ASP A 5 2.26 -38.28 -26.29
N GLY A 6 2.90 -37.23 -25.77
CA GLY A 6 3.26 -37.13 -24.36
C GLY A 6 3.96 -35.82 -24.04
N GLY A 7 3.47 -34.72 -24.61
CA GLY A 7 3.86 -33.37 -24.21
C GLY A 7 3.70 -33.21 -22.70
N ALA A 8 4.83 -33.09 -22.00
CA ALA A 8 4.89 -32.69 -20.61
C ALA A 8 4.55 -31.20 -20.51
N PHE A 9 3.27 -30.86 -20.66
CA PHE A 9 2.75 -29.53 -20.39
C PHE A 9 2.70 -29.29 -18.89
N ALA A 10 3.68 -28.51 -18.42
CA ALA A 10 3.59 -27.53 -17.35
C ALA A 10 2.33 -27.59 -16.46
N LEU A 11 2.29 -28.52 -15.50
CA LEU A 11 1.31 -28.52 -14.41
C LEU A 11 1.74 -27.65 -13.22
N ASP A 12 3.01 -27.25 -13.16
CA ASP A 12 3.57 -26.49 -12.04
C ASP A 12 3.34 -24.97 -12.14
N SER A 13 3.04 -24.47 -13.34
CA SER A 13 2.90 -23.02 -13.58
C SER A 13 1.53 -22.44 -13.18
N LEU A 14 0.49 -23.27 -13.02
CA LEU A 14 -0.88 -22.78 -12.74
C LEU A 14 -1.14 -22.57 -11.25
N ALA A 15 -0.48 -23.34 -10.37
CA ALA A 15 -0.67 -23.21 -8.91
C ALA A 15 0.00 -21.96 -8.32
N GLY A 16 1.09 -21.48 -8.93
CA GLY A 16 1.81 -20.29 -8.48
C GLY A 16 1.07 -18.97 -8.71
N ASP A 17 0.29 -18.89 -9.80
CA ASP A 17 -0.44 -17.66 -10.16
C ASP A 17 -1.66 -17.44 -9.26
N ASP A 18 -2.44 -18.50 -8.96
CA ASP A 18 -3.61 -18.42 -8.08
C ASP A 18 -3.22 -18.05 -6.63
N GLN A 19 -2.12 -18.62 -6.11
CA GLN A 19 -1.62 -18.25 -4.79
C GLN A 19 -1.13 -16.81 -4.76
N SER A 20 -0.44 -16.34 -5.81
CA SER A 20 0.00 -14.95 -5.90
C SER A 20 -1.18 -13.98 -5.94
N GLU A 21 -2.25 -14.30 -6.67
CA GLU A 21 -3.47 -13.50 -6.71
C GLU A 21 -4.21 -13.43 -5.37
N VAL A 22 -4.48 -14.58 -4.74
CA VAL A 22 -5.15 -14.62 -3.42
C VAL A 22 -4.39 -13.78 -2.41
N THR A 23 -3.07 -13.87 -2.47
CA THR A 23 -2.15 -13.16 -1.60
C THR A 23 -2.14 -11.65 -1.87
N ARG A 24 -2.21 -11.20 -3.14
CA ARG A 24 -2.40 -9.78 -3.47
C ARG A 24 -3.73 -9.26 -2.93
N ARG A 25 -4.82 -10.01 -3.12
CA ARG A 25 -6.15 -9.65 -2.61
C ARG A 25 -6.17 -9.51 -1.09
N LEU A 26 -5.38 -10.30 -0.37
CA LEU A 26 -5.26 -10.17 1.09
C LEU A 26 -4.50 -8.90 1.48
N SER A 27 -3.35 -8.65 0.85
CA SER A 27 -2.57 -7.40 1.02
C SER A 27 -3.42 -6.15 0.71
N ASP A 28 -4.20 -6.15 -0.37
CA ASP A 28 -5.09 -5.04 -0.75
C ASP A 28 -6.18 -4.79 0.29
N LYS A 29 -6.75 -5.85 0.88
CA LYS A 29 -7.75 -5.73 1.95
C LYS A 29 -7.15 -5.16 3.23
N ILE A 30 -5.94 -5.64 3.61
CA ILE A 30 -5.23 -5.13 4.79
C ILE A 30 -4.89 -3.65 4.57
N LEU A 31 -4.42 -3.29 3.38
CA LEU A 31 -4.10 -1.92 3.00
C LEU A 31 -5.33 -1.01 3.02
N ALA A 32 -6.46 -1.46 2.47
CA ALA A 32 -7.72 -0.70 2.49
C ALA A 32 -8.21 -0.46 3.94
N ALA A 33 -8.15 -1.49 4.79
CA ALA A 33 -8.50 -1.38 6.20
C ALA A 33 -7.55 -0.43 6.95
N PHE A 34 -6.25 -0.51 6.65
CA PHE A 34 -5.23 0.38 7.21
C PHE A 34 -5.52 1.84 6.85
N ASN A 35 -5.77 2.11 5.56
CA ASN A 35 -6.02 3.46 5.08
C ASN A 35 -7.25 4.07 5.75
N HIS A 36 -8.32 3.28 5.88
CA HIS A 36 -9.53 3.69 6.58
C HIS A 36 -9.27 3.98 8.06
N ALA A 37 -8.64 3.06 8.79
CA ALA A 37 -8.33 3.22 10.21
C ALA A 37 -7.45 4.46 10.47
N TYR A 38 -6.45 4.71 9.62
CA TYR A 38 -5.60 5.88 9.74
C TYR A 38 -6.37 7.18 9.45
N ALA A 39 -7.26 7.17 8.45
CA ALA A 39 -8.06 8.33 8.08
C ALA A 39 -9.00 8.82 9.18
N VAL A 40 -9.58 7.90 9.95
CA VAL A 40 -10.53 8.19 11.04
C VAL A 40 -9.84 8.43 12.40
N GLY A 41 -8.51 8.36 12.46
CA GLY A 41 -7.74 8.61 13.69
C GLY A 41 -7.60 7.38 14.61
N GLU A 42 -7.97 6.19 14.16
CA GLU A 42 -7.84 4.92 14.88
C GLU A 42 -6.39 4.40 14.84
N ALA A 43 -5.45 5.18 15.39
CA ALA A 43 -4.01 4.95 15.26
C ALA A 43 -3.55 3.59 15.82
N ALA A 44 -4.17 3.11 16.90
CA ALA A 44 -3.84 1.80 17.47
C ALA A 44 -4.23 0.66 16.51
N THR A 45 -5.37 0.77 15.85
CA THR A 45 -5.85 -0.19 14.86
C THR A 45 -5.01 -0.13 13.58
N ALA A 46 -4.70 1.07 13.10
CA ALA A 46 -3.81 1.27 11.95
C ALA A 46 -2.42 0.65 12.20
N LYS A 47 -1.84 0.84 13.40
CA LYS A 47 -0.56 0.23 13.76
C LYS A 47 -0.59 -1.30 13.71
N LYS A 48 -1.67 -1.91 14.22
CA LYS A 48 -1.85 -3.37 14.17
C LYS A 48 -1.99 -3.86 12.72
N LEU A 49 -2.79 -3.18 11.90
CA LEU A 49 -2.97 -3.53 10.49
C LEU A 49 -1.66 -3.38 9.68
N ARG A 50 -0.86 -2.35 9.96
CA ARG A 50 0.48 -2.21 9.38
C ARG A 50 1.39 -3.36 9.76
N GLN A 51 1.36 -3.80 11.03
CA GLN A 51 2.15 -4.97 11.46
C GLN A 51 1.70 -6.23 10.74
N VAL A 52 0.40 -6.48 10.64
CA VAL A 52 -0.15 -7.63 9.90
C VAL A 52 0.28 -7.60 8.43
N LEU A 53 0.32 -6.42 7.81
CA LEU A 53 0.81 -6.26 6.43
C LEU A 53 2.30 -6.59 6.31
N VAL A 54 3.13 -6.15 7.27
CA VAL A 54 4.57 -6.47 7.32
C VAL A 54 4.77 -7.97 7.46
N ASP A 55 4.09 -8.61 8.41
CA ASP A 55 4.21 -10.05 8.67
C ASP A 55 3.79 -10.85 7.44
N HIS A 56 2.65 -10.47 6.84
CA HIS A 56 2.15 -11.08 5.61
C HIS A 56 3.12 -10.94 4.44
N GLU A 57 3.74 -9.77 4.20
CA GLU A 57 4.74 -9.61 3.14
C GLU A 57 6.07 -10.33 3.46
N ALA A 58 6.47 -10.42 4.73
CA ALA A 58 7.72 -11.08 5.15
C ALA A 58 7.70 -12.60 4.94
N GLU A 59 6.55 -13.25 5.14
CA GLU A 59 6.37 -14.69 4.91
C GLU A 59 6.57 -15.10 3.43
N LYS A 60 6.62 -14.14 2.51
CA LYS A 60 6.67 -14.37 1.05
C LYS A 60 8.05 -14.21 0.41
N GLY A 61 9.12 -14.05 1.20
CA GLY A 61 10.50 -13.95 0.72
C GLY A 61 11.05 -15.22 0.03
N VAL A 62 10.18 -16.06 -0.57
CA VAL A 62 10.51 -17.25 -1.34
C VAL A 62 10.91 -16.82 -2.77
N PRO A 63 12.05 -17.29 -3.30
CA PRO A 63 12.55 -16.88 -4.61
C PRO A 63 11.59 -17.29 -5.74
N GLY A 64 11.01 -16.29 -6.42
CA GLY A 64 10.08 -16.49 -7.54
C GLY A 64 9.04 -15.38 -7.72
N ASP A 65 8.82 -14.53 -6.72
CA ASP A 65 7.78 -13.51 -6.77
C ASP A 65 8.18 -12.34 -7.71
N ARG A 66 7.74 -12.42 -8.97
CA ARG A 66 7.92 -11.37 -10.00
C ARG A 66 7.00 -10.15 -9.77
N ARG A 67 6.82 -9.73 -8.53
CA ARG A 67 6.04 -8.53 -8.12
C ARG A 67 6.80 -7.23 -8.34
N GLY A 68 7.44 -7.06 -9.50
CA GLY A 68 8.36 -5.94 -9.76
C GLY A 68 7.82 -4.53 -9.44
N ASN A 69 6.49 -4.36 -9.36
CA ASN A 69 5.82 -3.09 -9.03
C ASN A 69 4.80 -3.14 -7.86
N TYR A 70 4.58 -4.27 -7.19
CA TYR A 70 3.57 -4.35 -6.11
C TYR A 70 4.21 -4.14 -4.74
N ASN A 71 4.05 -2.95 -4.16
CA ASN A 71 4.63 -2.57 -2.87
C ASN A 71 3.56 -2.01 -1.90
N PRO A 72 2.76 -2.87 -1.25
CA PRO A 72 1.68 -2.43 -0.37
C PRO A 72 2.20 -1.72 0.89
N LEU A 73 3.41 -2.03 1.34
CA LEU A 73 4.06 -1.32 2.46
C LEU A 73 4.45 0.11 2.07
N GLY A 74 5.04 0.30 0.88
CA GLY A 74 5.31 1.63 0.34
C GLY A 74 4.04 2.45 0.14
N HIS A 75 2.95 1.80 -0.27
CA HIS A 75 1.63 2.45 -0.41
C HIS A 75 1.08 2.93 0.93
N ALA A 76 1.23 2.11 1.98
CA ALA A 76 0.84 2.47 3.35
C ALA A 76 1.65 3.67 3.88
N ASP A 77 2.97 3.68 3.66
CA ASP A 77 3.83 4.77 4.14
C ASP A 77 3.55 6.10 3.41
N LEU A 78 3.28 6.04 2.09
CA LEU A 78 2.87 7.23 1.32
C LEU A 78 1.50 7.77 1.73
N TRP A 79 0.55 6.88 2.06
CA TRP A 79 -0.74 7.28 2.61
C TRP A 79 -0.59 8.02 3.96
N VAL A 80 0.26 7.50 4.85
CA VAL A 80 0.57 8.15 6.14
C VAL A 80 1.13 9.55 5.92
N ALA A 81 2.12 9.69 5.05
CA ALA A 81 2.74 10.98 4.73
C ALA A 81 1.71 12.01 4.21
N PHE A 82 0.80 11.58 3.33
CA PHE A 82 -0.28 12.43 2.86
C PHE A 82 -1.25 12.86 3.98
N VAL A 83 -1.71 11.92 4.81
CA VAL A 83 -2.64 12.23 5.90
C VAL A 83 -1.99 13.15 6.94
N GLU A 84 -0.71 12.97 7.24
CA GLU A 84 0.05 13.87 8.12
C GLU A 84 0.16 15.29 7.54
N ALA A 85 0.50 15.41 6.25
CA ALA A 85 0.56 16.71 5.57
C ALA A 85 -0.81 17.41 5.54
N ARG A 86 -1.89 16.65 5.34
CA ARG A 86 -3.28 17.15 5.43
C ARG A 86 -3.61 17.65 6.83
N ASN A 87 -3.29 16.86 7.86
CA ASN A 87 -3.56 17.24 9.24
C ASN A 87 -2.76 18.50 9.63
N LEU A 88 -1.52 18.64 9.15
CA LEU A 88 -0.70 19.84 9.33
C LEU A 88 -1.31 21.06 8.62
N TYR A 89 -1.74 20.91 7.36
CA TYR A 89 -2.42 21.98 6.63
C TYR A 89 -3.70 22.43 7.35
N ASN A 90 -4.54 21.48 7.79
CA ASN A 90 -5.76 21.79 8.53
C ASN A 90 -5.45 22.56 9.82
N SER A 91 -4.49 22.07 10.61
CA SER A 91 -4.03 22.72 11.84
C SER A 91 -3.55 24.17 11.60
N ILE A 92 -2.80 24.41 10.54
CA ILE A 92 -2.33 25.76 10.17
C ILE A 92 -3.48 26.63 9.64
N SER A 93 -4.42 26.06 8.89
CA SER A 93 -5.57 26.79 8.33
C SER A 93 -6.57 27.25 9.40
N GLU A 94 -6.65 26.52 10.51
CA GLU A 94 -7.47 26.86 11.67
C GLU A 94 -6.80 27.93 12.57
N ASP A 95 -5.47 28.06 12.50
CA ASP A 95 -4.70 29.08 13.20
C ASP A 95 -4.79 30.43 12.48
N LYS A 96 -5.62 31.33 13.01
CA LYS A 96 -5.80 32.69 12.48
C LYS A 96 -4.54 33.57 12.56
N SER A 97 -3.53 33.16 13.33
CA SER A 97 -2.25 33.85 13.44
C SER A 97 -1.19 33.31 12.47
N ALA A 98 -1.49 32.22 11.77
CA ALA A 98 -0.57 31.65 10.80
C ALA A 98 -0.36 32.62 9.62
N GLY A 99 0.90 32.91 9.31
CA GLY A 99 1.26 33.70 8.14
C GLY A 99 0.93 32.96 6.84
N GLN A 100 0.48 33.70 5.82
CA GLN A 100 0.12 33.16 4.51
C GLN A 100 1.21 32.27 3.90
N ALA A 101 2.48 32.67 4.03
CA ALA A 101 3.62 31.88 3.53
C ALA A 101 3.73 30.48 4.15
N ARG A 102 3.34 30.33 5.42
CA ARG A 102 3.32 29.04 6.12
C ARG A 102 2.17 28.15 5.62
N LEU A 103 1.02 28.76 5.35
CA LEU A 103 -0.15 28.08 4.80
C LEU A 103 0.10 27.59 3.36
N ASP A 104 0.71 28.44 2.52
CA ASP A 104 1.06 28.08 1.13
C ASP A 104 2.07 26.95 1.06
N LYS A 105 3.05 26.95 1.97
CA LYS A 105 4.03 25.86 2.10
C LYS A 105 3.33 24.55 2.48
N ALA A 106 2.51 24.54 3.52
CA ALA A 106 1.79 23.35 3.95
C ALA A 106 0.83 22.81 2.87
N LEU A 107 0.18 23.70 2.12
CA LEU A 107 -0.66 23.32 0.98
C LEU A 107 0.14 22.65 -0.15
N THR A 108 1.34 23.15 -0.43
CA THR A 108 2.24 22.57 -1.44
C THR A 108 2.70 21.18 -1.01
N GLU A 109 3.19 21.06 0.23
CA GLU A 109 3.63 19.78 0.81
C GLU A 109 2.50 18.73 0.81
N MET A 110 1.25 19.13 1.12
CA MET A 110 0.09 18.25 1.05
C MET A 110 -0.20 17.77 -0.38
N LYS A 111 -0.11 18.67 -1.37
CA LYS A 111 -0.34 18.33 -2.79
C LYS A 111 0.74 17.39 -3.33
N ASP A 112 1.99 17.63 -2.97
CA ASP A 112 3.13 16.80 -3.38
C ASP A 112 2.97 15.39 -2.79
N ALA A 113 2.63 15.29 -1.50
CA ALA A 113 2.38 14.00 -0.85
C ALA A 113 1.20 13.24 -1.48
N TYR A 114 0.10 13.94 -1.82
CA TYR A 114 -1.02 13.34 -2.54
C TYR A 114 -0.60 12.83 -3.93
N HIS A 115 0.19 13.62 -4.66
CA HIS A 115 0.65 13.25 -5.99
C HIS A 115 1.48 11.96 -5.96
N LEU A 116 2.46 11.90 -5.05
CA LEU A 116 3.30 10.72 -4.84
C LEU A 116 2.47 9.50 -4.47
N TRP A 117 1.48 9.64 -3.58
CA TRP A 117 0.60 8.54 -3.19
C TRP A 117 -0.33 8.08 -4.33
N SER A 118 -0.82 8.99 -5.16
CA SER A 118 -1.76 8.66 -6.25
C SER A 118 -1.12 7.97 -7.47
N GLN A 119 0.22 7.97 -7.54
CA GLN A 119 0.99 7.43 -8.67
C GLN A 119 1.44 5.97 -8.50
N VAL A 120 1.30 5.42 -7.30
CA VAL A 120 1.66 4.04 -6.97
C VAL A 120 0.48 3.09 -7.08
#